data_AF-A0A519JN50-F1
#
_entry.id   AF-A0A519JN50-F1
#
_cell.length_a   1.000
_cell.length_b   1.000
_cell.length_c   1.000
_cell.angle_alpha   90.00
_cell.angle_beta   90.00
_cell.angle_gamma   90.00
#
_symmetry.space_group_name_H-M   'P 1'
#
loop_
_entity.id
_entity.type
_entity.pdbx_description
1 polymer ?
#
loop_
_entity_poly.entity_id
_entity_poly.type
_entity_poly.pdbx_seq_one_letter_code
_entity_poly.pdbx_strand_id
1 'polypeptide(L)'
;MMARNTCPGSTVDLVKLVENEPFTPGGKFEFHITDDPSSPVVMRPDSVGRGVFYAFERSNAGCYSASTMIDVAIFDCTTDTCRSDLYVTYTVDKELMGKEFLVKDSLPKLKWKMEAETRQIGGYNCFKATAVVPANKSDFRNYRLKKQDDKKEPAKQDDGNKTNFMDGIEMPKEITITAWYTPDIPVNQGPESYWGLPGLILEINDGKTIILCSKIVINPKDKADIKPPTGGKEVSQKEYDEIMTKKMEEMQQMYQSQGGHGTGGGQRMRIGG
;
A
#
# COMPACT_ATOMS: atom_id res chain seq x y z
N MET A 1 17.22 -5.73 17.41
CA MET A 1 15.98 -4.93 17.23
C MET A 1 16.18 -3.59 17.93
N MET A 2 15.76 -2.46 17.34
CA MET A 2 15.84 -1.15 18.01
C MET A 2 14.45 -0.79 18.55
N ALA A 3 14.37 -0.37 19.80
CA ALA A 3 13.15 0.03 20.48
C ALA A 3 13.27 1.45 21.03
N ARG A 4 12.14 2.17 21.07
CA ARG A 4 12.09 3.57 21.47
C ARG A 4 10.87 3.87 22.32
N ASN A 5 10.96 4.92 23.14
CA ASN A 5 9.89 5.35 24.02
C ASN A 5 8.70 5.93 23.27
N THR A 6 7.50 5.68 23.79
CA THR A 6 6.27 6.29 23.29
C THR A 6 5.99 7.55 24.08
N CYS A 7 6.03 8.70 23.42
CA CYS A 7 5.74 9.99 24.05
C CYS A 7 4.34 10.02 24.65
N PRO A 8 4.15 10.60 25.87
CA PRO A 8 5.11 11.39 26.66
C PRO A 8 6.02 10.58 27.60
N GLY A 9 6.02 9.25 27.54
CA GLY A 9 6.84 8.41 28.42
C GLY A 9 8.33 8.50 28.12
N SER A 10 9.17 8.38 29.15
CA SER A 10 10.64 8.32 29.06
C SER A 10 11.19 6.90 29.23
N THR A 11 10.34 5.88 29.08
CA THR A 11 10.66 4.47 29.25
C THR A 11 10.10 3.64 28.10
N VAL A 12 10.64 2.44 27.92
CA VAL A 12 10.20 1.46 26.93
C VAL A 12 9.65 0.23 27.65
N ASP A 13 8.57 -0.32 27.12
CA ASP A 13 7.96 -1.57 27.60
C ASP A 13 8.43 -2.71 26.71
N LEU A 14 9.36 -3.53 27.20
CA LEU A 14 9.95 -4.66 26.49
C LEU A 14 8.93 -5.78 26.25
N VAL A 15 7.94 -5.93 27.13
CA VAL A 15 6.92 -6.99 27.02
C VAL A 15 6.04 -6.74 25.80
N LYS A 16 5.69 -5.47 25.53
CA LYS A 16 4.91 -5.09 24.34
C LYS A 16 5.65 -5.27 23.02
N LEU A 17 6.98 -5.41 23.04
CA LEU A 17 7.76 -5.66 21.82
C LEU A 17 7.67 -7.11 21.36
N VAL A 18 7.22 -8.01 22.23
CA VAL A 18 7.06 -9.42 21.92
C VAL A 18 5.71 -9.61 21.24
N GLU A 19 5.72 -9.66 19.91
CA GLU A 19 4.49 -9.84 19.09
C GLU A 19 4.07 -11.32 18.97
N ASN A 20 4.99 -12.25 19.24
CA ASN A 20 4.77 -13.68 19.02
C ASN A 20 4.61 -14.44 20.34
N GLU A 21 3.79 -15.49 20.33
CA GLU A 21 3.72 -16.43 21.43
C GLU A 21 5.02 -17.27 21.54
N PRO A 22 5.37 -17.75 22.74
CA PRO A 22 6.50 -18.66 22.95
C PRO A 22 6.40 -19.88 22.03
N PHE A 23 7.52 -20.25 21.39
CA PHE A 23 7.55 -21.42 20.51
C PHE A 23 7.39 -22.73 21.29
N THR A 24 7.81 -22.75 22.55
CA THR A 24 7.70 -23.90 23.44
C THR A 24 6.37 -23.88 24.22
N PRO A 25 5.68 -25.04 24.34
CA PRO A 25 4.44 -25.13 25.10
C PRO A 25 4.60 -24.68 26.56
N GLY A 26 4.00 -23.54 26.89
CA GLY A 26 4.08 -22.92 28.21
C GLY A 26 5.42 -22.22 28.51
N GLY A 27 6.22 -21.94 27.50
CA GLY A 27 7.40 -21.09 27.62
C GLY A 27 7.05 -19.67 28.08
N LYS A 28 8.02 -18.94 28.62
CA LYS A 28 7.88 -17.52 29.00
C LYS A 28 9.09 -16.75 28.50
N PHE A 29 8.88 -15.50 28.13
CA PHE A 29 9.99 -14.61 27.78
C PHE A 29 10.57 -13.98 29.03
N GLU A 30 11.89 -14.12 29.20
CA GLU A 30 12.70 -13.49 30.23
C GLU A 30 13.68 -12.51 29.56
N PHE A 31 13.84 -11.33 30.17
CA PHE A 31 14.71 -10.28 29.64
C PHE A 31 15.95 -10.13 30.53
N HIS A 32 17.11 -10.02 29.92
CA HIS A 32 18.42 -9.98 30.58
C HIS A 32 19.22 -8.78 30.11
N ILE A 33 20.21 -8.36 30.91
CA ILE A 33 21.09 -7.23 30.58
C ILE A 33 22.29 -7.64 29.70
N THR A 34 22.59 -8.93 29.60
CA THR A 34 23.66 -9.47 28.74
C THR A 34 23.17 -10.67 27.94
N ASP A 35 23.94 -11.06 26.93
CA ASP A 35 23.70 -12.23 26.07
C ASP A 35 23.97 -13.58 26.77
N ASP A 36 23.70 -13.65 28.08
CA ASP A 36 23.90 -14.84 28.89
C ASP A 36 22.64 -15.08 29.72
N PRO A 37 21.97 -16.25 29.59
CA PRO A 37 20.78 -16.58 30.36
C PRO A 37 21.04 -16.75 31.87
N SER A 38 22.30 -16.84 32.30
CA SER A 38 22.67 -16.82 33.72
C SER A 38 22.81 -15.41 34.30
N SER A 39 22.75 -14.39 33.46
CA SER A 39 22.88 -12.98 33.87
C SER A 39 21.64 -12.47 34.62
N PRO A 40 21.75 -11.34 35.33
CA PRO A 40 20.62 -10.75 36.04
C PRO A 40 19.42 -10.47 35.12
N VAL A 41 18.25 -10.94 35.54
CA VAL A 41 16.97 -10.67 34.87
C VAL A 41 16.57 -9.21 35.11
N VAL A 42 16.04 -8.57 34.07
CA VAL A 42 15.45 -7.23 34.13
C VAL A 42 14.21 -7.28 35.03
N MET A 43 14.31 -6.67 36.22
CA MET A 43 13.25 -6.71 37.22
C MET A 43 11.95 -6.00 36.80
N ARG A 44 12.05 -4.99 35.92
CA ARG A 44 10.91 -4.20 35.41
C ARG A 44 10.99 -4.10 33.89
N PRO A 45 10.58 -5.16 33.16
CA PRO A 45 10.61 -5.14 31.70
C PRO A 45 9.57 -4.20 31.09
N ASP A 46 8.55 -3.81 31.85
CA ASP A 46 7.49 -2.87 31.48
C ASP A 46 7.93 -1.40 31.42
N SER A 47 9.08 -1.07 32.01
CA SER A 47 9.61 0.31 32.05
C SER A 47 11.12 0.31 32.16
N VAL A 48 11.78 0.05 31.03
CA VAL A 48 13.24 0.10 30.93
C VAL A 48 13.73 1.44 30.38
N GLY A 49 14.92 1.82 30.85
CA GLY A 49 15.63 3.00 30.36
C GLY A 49 16.48 2.70 29.12
N ARG A 50 17.27 3.69 28.69
CA ARG A 50 18.23 3.53 27.59
C ARG A 50 19.25 2.43 27.93
N GLY A 51 19.48 1.51 27.00
CA GLY A 51 20.42 0.41 27.19
C GLY A 51 20.17 -0.75 26.24
N VAL A 52 21.08 -1.71 26.25
CA VAL A 52 20.93 -2.94 25.48
C VAL A 52 20.41 -4.05 26.39
N PHE A 53 19.39 -4.76 25.92
CA PHE A 53 18.74 -5.86 26.62
C PHE A 53 18.65 -7.08 25.70
N TYR A 54 18.51 -8.26 26.29
CA TYR A 54 18.45 -9.53 25.57
C TYR A 54 17.21 -10.29 26.00
N ALA A 55 16.37 -10.67 25.04
CA ALA A 55 15.19 -11.49 25.30
C ALA A 55 15.51 -12.96 25.07
N PHE A 56 15.14 -13.80 26.03
CA PHE A 56 15.27 -15.26 25.98
C PHE A 56 13.89 -15.89 26.18
N GLU A 57 13.60 -16.96 25.44
CA GLU A 57 12.46 -17.82 25.75
C GLU A 57 12.93 -18.93 26.69
N ARG A 58 12.29 -19.03 27.86
CA ARG A 58 12.53 -20.09 28.85
C ARG A 58 11.40 -21.09 28.81
N SER A 59 11.71 -22.36 28.57
CA SER A 59 10.75 -23.45 28.63
C SER A 59 10.43 -23.86 30.08
N ASN A 60 9.33 -24.58 30.30
CA ASN A 60 9.00 -25.16 31.61
C ASN A 60 10.05 -26.15 32.14
N ALA A 61 10.91 -26.70 31.28
CA ALA A 61 12.02 -27.57 31.65
C ALA A 61 13.30 -26.79 32.03
N GLY A 62 13.28 -25.45 31.95
CA GLY A 62 14.41 -24.59 32.28
C GLY A 62 15.43 -24.40 31.15
N CYS A 63 15.13 -24.83 29.93
CA CYS A 63 15.98 -24.57 28.76
C CYS A 63 15.74 -23.16 28.22
N TYR A 64 16.81 -22.46 27.84
CA TYR A 64 16.74 -21.15 27.19
C TYR A 64 16.93 -21.27 25.68
N SER A 65 16.20 -20.44 24.93
CA SER A 65 16.40 -20.27 23.49
C SER A 65 17.64 -19.44 23.17
N ALA A 66 17.93 -19.26 21.87
CA ALA A 66 18.82 -18.19 21.42
C ALA A 66 18.27 -16.83 21.85
N SER A 67 19.17 -15.90 22.18
CA SER A 67 18.81 -14.55 22.61
C SER A 67 18.43 -13.67 21.42
N THR A 68 17.60 -12.66 21.68
CA THR A 68 17.37 -11.56 20.74
C THR A 68 17.81 -10.25 21.38
N MET A 69 18.80 -9.59 20.78
CA MET A 69 19.30 -8.29 21.23
C MET A 69 18.29 -7.17 20.92
N ILE A 70 17.98 -6.37 21.93
CA ILE A 70 17.08 -5.20 21.90
C ILE A 70 17.90 -3.99 22.34
N ASP A 71 18.14 -3.06 21.42
CA ASP A 71 18.77 -1.77 21.71
C ASP A 71 17.68 -0.73 22.00
N VAL A 72 17.61 -0.27 23.25
CA VAL A 72 16.63 0.70 23.72
C VAL A 72 17.24 2.09 23.71
N ALA A 73 16.66 2.97 22.91
CA ALA A 73 16.97 4.39 22.89
C ALA A 73 15.82 5.20 23.52
N ILE A 74 16.15 6.12 24.43
CA ILE A 74 15.19 7.13 24.93
C ILE A 74 15.41 8.41 24.14
N PHE A 75 14.32 8.92 23.58
CA PHE A 75 14.26 10.18 22.87
C PHE A 75 13.44 11.20 23.66
N ASP A 76 13.89 12.45 23.62
CA ASP A 76 13.21 13.56 24.27
C ASP A 76 12.06 14.04 23.41
N CYS A 77 10.84 13.83 23.89
CA CYS A 77 9.59 14.16 23.22
C CYS A 77 9.40 15.67 22.93
N THR A 78 10.21 16.54 23.53
CA THR A 78 10.14 17.99 23.32
C THR A 78 11.06 18.50 22.21
N THR A 79 12.17 17.80 21.97
CA THR A 79 13.18 18.17 20.97
C THR A 79 13.17 17.25 19.75
N ASP A 80 12.62 16.05 19.90
CA ASP A 80 12.54 15.07 18.83
C ASP A 80 11.17 15.14 18.12
N THR A 81 11.09 16.00 17.10
CA THR A 81 9.94 16.05 16.18
C THR A 81 9.85 14.82 15.27
N CYS A 82 10.75 13.84 15.40
CA CYS A 82 10.66 12.58 14.69
C CYS A 82 9.55 11.71 15.28
N ARG A 83 8.30 12.00 14.86
CA ARG A 83 7.32 10.94 14.67
C ARG A 83 8.01 9.84 13.84
N SER A 84 8.34 8.72 14.46
CA SER A 84 7.25 7.75 14.40
C SER A 84 7.53 6.33 13.94
N ASP A 85 6.72 5.71 13.12
CA ASP A 85 5.85 6.21 12.08
C ASP A 85 6.67 7.03 11.08
N LEU A 86 7.74 6.43 10.56
CA LEU A 86 8.12 6.65 9.18
C LEU A 86 6.94 6.17 8.31
N TYR A 87 5.82 6.90 8.31
CA TYR A 87 4.78 6.71 7.33
C TYR A 87 5.35 7.27 6.04
N VAL A 88 5.65 6.38 5.09
CA VAL A 88 6.00 6.81 3.75
C VAL A 88 4.74 7.47 3.19
N THR A 89 4.69 8.80 3.27
CA THR A 89 3.65 9.56 2.58
C THR A 89 4.01 9.61 1.11
N TYR A 90 3.11 9.19 0.26
CA TYR A 90 3.18 9.60 -1.13
C TYR A 90 2.42 10.92 -1.28
N THR A 91 2.94 11.81 -2.13
CA THR A 91 2.28 13.03 -2.55
C THR A 91 2.05 12.93 -4.04
N VAL A 92 0.80 13.01 -4.47
CA VAL A 92 0.45 12.95 -5.90
C VAL A 92 -0.46 14.12 -6.20
N ASP A 93 -0.03 14.93 -7.17
CA ASP A 93 -0.86 15.97 -7.76
C ASP A 93 -1.86 15.30 -8.70
N LYS A 94 -3.14 15.45 -8.39
CA LYS A 94 -4.24 15.01 -9.25
C LYS A 94 -5.04 16.21 -9.69
N GLU A 95 -5.16 16.39 -10.99
CA GLU A 95 -6.06 17.38 -11.57
C GLU A 95 -7.42 16.72 -11.85
N LEU A 96 -8.47 17.30 -11.29
CA LEU A 96 -9.85 16.91 -11.57
C LEU A 96 -10.60 18.16 -12.05
N MET A 97 -10.90 18.21 -13.35
CA MET A 97 -11.69 19.29 -13.99
C MET A 97 -11.17 20.71 -13.69
N GLY A 98 -9.85 20.94 -13.81
CA GLY A 98 -9.24 22.25 -13.54
C GLY A 98 -9.07 22.60 -12.06
N LYS A 99 -9.32 21.65 -11.14
CA LYS A 99 -8.97 21.77 -9.72
C LYS A 99 -7.83 20.82 -9.39
N GLU A 100 -6.78 21.37 -8.77
CA GLU A 100 -5.63 20.61 -8.30
C GLU A 100 -5.88 20.12 -6.86
N PHE A 101 -5.64 18.83 -6.65
CA PHE A 101 -5.68 18.19 -5.35
C PHE A 101 -4.31 17.56 -5.06
N LEU A 102 -3.78 17.85 -3.88
CA LEU A 102 -2.57 17.22 -3.37
C LEU A 102 -3.00 16.07 -2.47
N VAL A 103 -2.92 14.84 -3.01
CA VAL A 103 -3.26 13.65 -2.21
C VAL A 103 -2.05 13.28 -1.38
N LYS A 104 -2.16 13.39 -0.05
CA LYS A 104 -1.11 13.01 0.89
C LYS A 104 -1.63 11.89 1.78
N ASP A 105 -1.11 10.69 1.59
CA ASP A 105 -1.53 9.53 2.38
C ASP A 105 -0.39 8.53 2.59
N SER A 106 -0.56 7.64 3.56
CA SER A 106 0.35 6.53 3.83
C SER A 106 0.30 5.48 2.71
N LEU A 107 1.46 4.95 2.32
CA LEU A 107 1.51 3.85 1.36
C LEU A 107 0.86 2.58 1.96
N PRO A 108 -0.12 1.96 1.27
CA PRO A 108 -0.78 0.76 1.77
C PRO A 108 0.19 -0.43 1.74
N LYS A 109 0.30 -1.17 2.85
CA LYS A 109 1.16 -2.36 2.92
C LYS A 109 0.48 -3.54 2.22
N LEU A 110 0.98 -3.92 1.05
CA LEU A 110 0.49 -5.05 0.29
C LEU A 110 1.02 -6.37 0.86
N LYS A 111 0.13 -7.37 1.00
CA LYS A 111 0.49 -8.74 1.41
C LYS A 111 0.87 -9.55 0.18
N TRP A 112 2.13 -9.48 -0.20
CA TRP A 112 2.67 -10.24 -1.34
C TRP A 112 2.83 -11.72 -1.00
N LYS A 113 2.42 -12.58 -1.94
CA LYS A 113 2.69 -14.01 -1.98
C LYS A 113 3.79 -14.26 -2.99
N MET A 114 4.92 -14.77 -2.52
CA MET A 114 6.07 -15.08 -3.37
C MET A 114 5.80 -16.37 -4.15
N GLU A 115 6.11 -16.37 -5.44
CA GLU A 115 5.98 -17.53 -6.31
C GLU A 115 7.36 -17.97 -6.81
N ALA A 116 7.49 -19.25 -7.17
CA ALA A 116 8.76 -19.84 -7.62
C ALA A 116 9.07 -19.55 -9.10
N GLU A 117 8.18 -18.85 -9.81
CA GLU A 117 8.39 -18.48 -11.20
C GLU A 117 9.49 -17.42 -11.33
N THR A 118 10.38 -17.65 -12.28
CA THR A 118 11.50 -16.75 -12.58
C THR A 118 11.47 -16.32 -14.04
N ARG A 119 11.87 -15.07 -14.29
CA ARG A 119 11.92 -14.48 -15.63
C ARG A 119 13.04 -13.46 -15.70
N GLN A 120 13.69 -13.32 -16.85
CA GLN A 120 14.65 -12.24 -17.08
C GLN A 120 13.95 -11.00 -17.65
N ILE A 121 14.15 -9.85 -17.01
CA ILE A 121 13.64 -8.55 -17.44
C ILE A 121 14.79 -7.55 -17.40
N GLY A 122 15.08 -6.90 -18.53
CA GLY A 122 16.17 -5.91 -18.60
C GLY A 122 17.56 -6.44 -18.26
N GLY A 123 17.79 -7.76 -18.38
CA GLY A 123 19.06 -8.41 -18.01
C GLY A 123 19.18 -8.82 -16.54
N TYR A 124 18.15 -8.58 -15.72
CA TYR A 124 18.10 -8.97 -14.31
C TYR A 124 17.25 -10.22 -14.12
N ASN A 125 17.59 -11.03 -13.12
CA ASN A 125 16.77 -12.18 -12.73
C ASN A 125 15.63 -11.69 -11.84
N CYS A 126 14.39 -11.88 -12.30
CA CYS A 126 13.20 -11.48 -11.59
C CYS A 126 12.42 -12.69 -11.09
N PHE A 127 11.81 -12.53 -9.92
CA PHE A 127 10.89 -13.48 -9.30
C PHE A 127 9.48 -12.91 -9.31
N LYS A 128 8.50 -13.79 -9.44
CA LYS A 128 7.10 -13.41 -9.43
C LYS A 128 6.58 -13.31 -7.99
N ALA A 129 5.76 -12.29 -7.75
CA ALA A 129 4.97 -12.14 -6.54
C ALA A 129 3.55 -11.73 -6.89
N THR A 130 2.56 -12.26 -6.19
CA THR A 130 1.14 -11.92 -6.40
C THR A 130 0.55 -11.31 -5.12
N ALA A 131 -0.28 -10.28 -5.26
CA ALA A 131 -1.01 -9.67 -4.16
C ALA A 131 -2.49 -9.54 -4.53
N VAL A 132 -3.37 -9.80 -3.58
CA VAL A 132 -4.81 -9.61 -3.75
C VAL A 132 -5.21 -8.33 -3.02
N VAL A 133 -5.79 -7.39 -3.76
CA VAL A 133 -6.30 -6.12 -3.22
C VAL A 133 -7.79 -5.97 -3.48
N PRO A 134 -8.55 -5.32 -2.58
CA PRO A 134 -9.92 -4.94 -2.88
C PRO A 134 -9.94 -3.93 -4.02
N ALA A 135 -10.89 -4.04 -4.95
CA ALA A 135 -11.01 -3.07 -6.02
C ALA A 135 -11.36 -1.68 -5.47
N ASN A 136 -10.56 -0.67 -5.83
CA ASN A 136 -10.87 0.71 -5.49
C ASN A 136 -11.93 1.26 -6.46
N LYS A 137 -12.95 1.92 -5.91
CA LYS A 137 -14.00 2.63 -6.67
C LYS A 137 -13.43 3.74 -7.56
N SER A 138 -12.25 4.23 -7.24
CA SER A 138 -11.57 5.28 -7.98
C SER A 138 -10.76 4.78 -9.18
N ASP A 139 -10.59 3.46 -9.33
CA ASP A 139 -9.74 2.90 -10.37
C ASP A 139 -10.56 2.50 -11.61
N PHE A 140 -10.80 3.48 -12.47
CA PHE A 140 -11.56 3.28 -13.71
C PHE A 140 -10.88 2.34 -14.72
N ARG A 141 -9.60 1.99 -14.51
CA ARG A 141 -8.83 1.10 -15.39
C ARG A 141 -9.44 -0.30 -15.45
N ASN A 142 -10.04 -0.76 -14.35
CA ASN A 142 -10.55 -2.12 -14.19
C ASN A 142 -12.06 -2.26 -14.45
N TYR A 143 -12.73 -1.21 -14.95
CA TYR A 143 -14.14 -1.26 -15.29
C TYR A 143 -14.35 -2.19 -16.51
N ARG A 144 -15.26 -3.16 -16.38
CA ARG A 144 -15.74 -3.99 -17.48
C ARG A 144 -17.16 -3.56 -17.84
N LEU A 145 -17.37 -3.21 -19.12
CA LEU A 145 -18.72 -3.17 -19.68
C LEU A 145 -19.25 -4.60 -19.69
N LYS A 146 -20.43 -4.84 -19.12
CA LYS A 146 -21.18 -6.09 -19.35
C LYS A 146 -21.30 -6.31 -20.87
N LYS A 147 -20.71 -7.39 -21.38
CA LYS A 147 -20.96 -7.82 -22.76
C LYS A 147 -22.41 -8.29 -22.84
N GLN A 148 -23.15 -7.79 -23.83
CA GLN A 148 -24.51 -8.22 -24.15
C GLN A 148 -24.48 -9.57 -24.88
N ASP A 149 -23.94 -10.61 -24.24
CA ASP A 149 -23.95 -11.97 -24.77
C ASP A 149 -24.59 -12.88 -23.71
N ASP A 150 -25.90 -12.73 -23.54
CA ASP A 150 -26.83 -13.83 -23.22
C ASP A 150 -28.27 -13.30 -23.35
N LYS A 151 -28.81 -13.37 -24.57
CA LYS A 151 -30.26 -13.26 -24.79
C LYS A 151 -30.95 -14.47 -24.16
N LYS A 152 -31.74 -14.24 -23.11
CA LYS A 152 -33.04 -14.93 -22.90
C LYS A 152 -34.07 -13.95 -22.33
N GLU A 153 -34.83 -13.40 -23.27
CA GLU A 153 -36.25 -12.97 -23.29
C GLU A 153 -36.89 -12.12 -22.17
N PRO A 154 -37.93 -11.32 -22.54
CA PRO A 154 -38.23 -10.04 -21.91
C PRO A 154 -39.25 -10.18 -20.78
N ALA A 155 -39.00 -9.54 -19.65
CA ALA A 155 -40.01 -9.31 -18.64
C ALA A 155 -40.20 -7.80 -18.45
N LYS A 156 -41.26 -7.32 -19.11
CA LYS A 156 -42.19 -6.24 -18.74
C LYS A 156 -41.60 -4.89 -18.32
N GLN A 157 -41.98 -3.90 -19.12
CA GLN A 157 -42.17 -2.51 -18.71
C GLN A 157 -42.80 -2.47 -17.32
N ASP A 158 -42.11 -1.85 -16.38
CA ASP A 158 -42.76 -1.17 -15.27
C ASP A 158 -42.07 0.18 -15.06
N ASP A 159 -42.94 1.14 -14.80
CA ASP A 159 -42.73 2.58 -14.82
C ASP A 159 -41.82 3.01 -13.65
N GLY A 160 -40.90 3.95 -13.89
CA GLY A 160 -40.37 4.80 -12.82
C GLY A 160 -39.08 4.43 -12.09
N ASN A 161 -38.11 3.72 -12.69
CA ASN A 161 -36.78 3.54 -12.05
C ASN A 161 -35.63 4.16 -12.86
N LYS A 162 -34.92 5.11 -12.24
CA LYS A 162 -33.72 5.78 -12.78
C LYS A 162 -32.65 4.72 -13.04
N THR A 163 -32.36 4.41 -14.31
CA THR A 163 -31.26 3.53 -14.65
C THR A 163 -29.94 4.25 -14.36
N ASN A 164 -29.28 3.88 -13.27
CA ASN A 164 -27.97 4.42 -12.96
C ASN A 164 -26.98 3.81 -13.95
N PHE A 165 -26.17 4.64 -14.60
CA PHE A 165 -25.10 4.22 -15.53
C PHE A 165 -24.13 3.18 -14.90
N MET A 166 -24.11 3.10 -13.57
CA MET A 166 -23.36 2.11 -12.78
C MET A 166 -23.94 0.68 -12.81
N ASP A 167 -25.21 0.45 -13.17
CA ASP A 167 -25.82 -0.90 -13.14
C ASP A 167 -25.28 -1.86 -14.23
N GLY A 168 -24.65 -1.29 -15.26
CA GLY A 168 -23.99 -2.00 -16.36
C GLY A 168 -22.51 -2.34 -16.13
N ILE A 169 -21.94 -1.87 -15.02
CA ILE A 169 -20.51 -1.96 -14.72
C ILE A 169 -20.34 -2.97 -13.58
N GLU A 170 -19.72 -4.10 -13.88
CA GLU A 170 -19.37 -5.08 -12.85
C GLU A 170 -17.93 -4.81 -12.38
N MET A 171 -17.80 -4.34 -11.14
CA MET A 171 -16.51 -4.23 -10.47
C MET A 171 -16.12 -5.59 -9.88
N PRO A 172 -14.99 -6.20 -10.27
CA PRO A 172 -14.48 -7.35 -9.56
C PRO A 172 -14.21 -6.95 -8.11
N LYS A 173 -14.68 -7.72 -7.13
CA LYS A 173 -14.49 -7.40 -5.70
C LYS A 173 -13.02 -7.39 -5.28
N GLU A 174 -12.21 -8.22 -5.95
CA GLU A 174 -10.79 -8.39 -5.69
C GLU A 174 -10.03 -8.36 -7.01
N ILE A 175 -8.87 -7.71 -7.00
CA ILE A 175 -7.94 -7.66 -8.13
C ILE A 175 -6.66 -8.37 -7.70
N THR A 176 -6.20 -9.30 -8.54
CA THR A 176 -4.90 -9.92 -8.37
C THR A 176 -3.86 -9.10 -9.12
N ILE A 177 -2.96 -8.48 -8.36
CA ILE A 177 -1.79 -7.80 -8.88
C ILE A 177 -0.66 -8.81 -8.97
N THR A 178 0.05 -8.82 -10.10
CA THR A 178 1.27 -9.60 -10.27
C THR A 178 2.45 -8.65 -10.44
N ALA A 179 3.50 -8.83 -9.63
CA ALA A 179 4.73 -8.06 -9.70
C ALA A 179 5.91 -8.99 -10.01
N TRP A 180 6.84 -8.52 -10.84
CA TRP A 180 8.14 -9.14 -11.05
C TRP A 180 9.22 -8.26 -10.41
N TYR A 181 9.91 -8.78 -9.41
CA TYR A 181 10.93 -8.05 -8.66
C TYR A 181 12.29 -8.73 -8.76
N THR A 182 13.36 -7.95 -8.66
CA THR A 182 14.74 -8.47 -8.68
C THR A 182 15.48 -8.15 -7.37
N PRO A 183 16.00 -9.17 -6.65
CA PRO A 183 16.83 -8.95 -5.46
C PRO A 183 18.25 -8.47 -5.80
N ASP A 184 18.66 -8.53 -7.08
CA ASP A 184 19.97 -8.03 -7.54
C ASP A 184 20.13 -6.52 -7.28
N ILE A 185 19.01 -5.80 -7.19
CA ILE A 185 18.94 -4.41 -6.77
C ILE A 185 18.19 -4.38 -5.42
N PRO A 186 18.88 -4.29 -4.27
CA PRO A 186 18.29 -4.41 -2.93
C PRO A 186 17.56 -3.12 -2.51
N VAL A 187 16.62 -2.66 -3.33
CA VAL A 187 15.80 -1.48 -3.10
C VAL A 187 14.34 -1.92 -3.09
N ASN A 188 13.70 -1.89 -1.92
CA ASN A 188 12.34 -2.41 -1.71
C ASN A 188 11.24 -1.43 -2.21
N GLN A 189 11.43 -0.86 -3.39
CA GLN A 189 10.56 0.12 -4.03
C GLN A 189 10.04 -0.42 -5.37
N GLY A 190 8.95 0.13 -5.86
CA GLY A 190 8.38 -0.17 -7.16
C GLY A 190 7.70 1.05 -7.77
N PRO A 191 7.12 0.91 -8.97
CA PRO A 191 6.38 2.00 -9.61
C PRO A 191 5.10 2.33 -8.85
N GLU A 192 4.63 3.58 -8.99
CA GLU A 192 3.45 4.11 -8.29
C GLU A 192 3.48 3.84 -6.76
N SER A 193 2.45 3.18 -6.24
CA SER A 193 2.31 2.86 -4.81
C SER A 193 2.65 1.40 -4.49
N TYR A 194 3.34 0.69 -5.39
CA TYR A 194 3.70 -0.72 -5.22
C TYR A 194 5.06 -0.85 -4.55
N TRP A 195 5.10 -1.45 -3.35
CA TRP A 195 6.32 -1.55 -2.53
C TRP A 195 6.27 -2.79 -1.61
N GLY A 196 7.38 -3.05 -0.90
CA GLY A 196 7.44 -4.08 0.15
C GLY A 196 7.96 -5.45 -0.29
N LEU A 197 8.46 -5.58 -1.52
CA LEU A 197 9.19 -6.76 -1.98
C LEU A 197 10.70 -6.62 -1.68
N PRO A 198 11.43 -7.72 -1.43
CA PRO A 198 12.86 -7.71 -1.14
C PRO A 198 13.69 -7.51 -2.43
N GLY A 199 13.53 -6.34 -3.06
CA GLY A 199 14.13 -6.00 -4.34
C GLY A 199 13.31 -5.00 -5.14
N LEU A 200 13.90 -4.48 -6.21
CA LEU A 200 13.26 -3.49 -7.07
C LEU A 200 12.21 -4.16 -7.97
N ILE A 201 11.01 -3.59 -8.04
CA ILE A 201 9.96 -4.08 -8.94
C ILE A 201 10.20 -3.56 -10.35
N LEU A 202 10.32 -4.47 -11.32
CA LEU A 202 10.60 -4.14 -12.73
C LEU A 202 9.37 -4.27 -13.63
N GLU A 203 8.38 -5.09 -13.27
CA GLU A 203 7.14 -5.22 -14.02
C GLU A 203 5.97 -5.36 -13.05
N ILE A 204 4.88 -4.65 -13.31
CA ILE A 204 3.63 -4.78 -12.58
C ILE A 204 2.49 -4.99 -13.57
N ASN A 205 1.69 -6.00 -13.31
CA ASN A 205 0.44 -6.26 -13.97
C ASN A 205 -0.70 -6.05 -12.97
N ASP A 206 -1.46 -4.99 -13.20
CA ASP A 206 -2.65 -4.61 -12.45
C ASP A 206 -3.87 -4.67 -13.38
N GLY A 207 -4.46 -5.87 -13.45
CA GLY A 207 -5.63 -6.16 -14.27
C GLY A 207 -5.38 -6.00 -15.77
N LYS A 208 -5.73 -4.83 -16.32
CA LYS A 208 -5.50 -4.47 -17.74
C LYS A 208 -4.24 -3.65 -17.97
N THR A 209 -3.63 -3.13 -16.91
CA THR A 209 -2.49 -2.22 -17.00
C THR A 209 -1.21 -3.00 -16.74
N ILE A 210 -0.25 -2.88 -17.66
CA ILE A 210 1.08 -3.45 -17.50
C ILE A 210 2.08 -2.29 -17.49
N ILE A 211 2.83 -2.16 -16.39
CA ILE A 211 3.90 -1.19 -16.22
C ILE A 211 5.21 -1.96 -16.29
N LEU A 212 6.04 -1.67 -17.30
CA LEU A 212 7.33 -2.33 -17.51
C LEU A 212 8.47 -1.31 -17.37
N CYS A 213 9.50 -1.67 -16.62
CA CYS A 213 10.73 -0.89 -16.52
C CYS A 213 11.49 -0.91 -17.86
N SER A 214 11.71 0.27 -18.44
CA SER A 214 12.40 0.42 -19.72
C SER A 214 13.90 0.66 -19.57
N LYS A 215 14.34 1.36 -18.52
CA LYS A 215 15.73 1.71 -18.28
C LYS A 215 16.00 1.90 -16.79
N ILE A 216 17.14 1.38 -16.34
CA ILE A 216 17.63 1.57 -14.98
C ILE A 216 18.92 2.38 -15.05
N VAL A 217 18.99 3.47 -14.28
CA VAL A 217 20.21 4.27 -14.12
C VAL A 217 20.59 4.21 -12.64
N ILE A 218 21.68 3.50 -12.34
CA ILE A 218 22.18 3.33 -10.97
C ILE A 218 23.22 4.41 -10.72
N ASN A 219 23.11 5.08 -9.56
CA ASN A 219 24.05 6.12 -9.11
C ASN A 219 24.27 7.24 -10.15
N PRO A 220 23.22 8.00 -10.53
CA PRO A 220 23.42 9.20 -11.33
C PRO A 220 24.39 10.14 -10.61
N LYS A 221 25.37 10.69 -11.36
CA LYS A 221 26.34 11.65 -10.81
C LYS A 221 25.66 12.96 -10.40
N ASP A 222 24.55 13.29 -11.05
CA ASP A 222 23.71 14.43 -10.73
C ASP A 222 22.65 14.01 -9.72
N LYS A 223 22.67 14.61 -8.53
CA LYS A 223 21.62 14.46 -7.53
C LYS A 223 20.42 15.31 -7.98
N ALA A 224 19.31 14.67 -8.33
CA ALA A 224 18.08 15.39 -8.60
C ALA A 224 17.51 15.95 -7.29
N ASP A 225 17.38 17.26 -7.17
CA ASP A 225 16.62 17.89 -6.08
C ASP A 225 15.12 17.66 -6.32
N ILE A 226 14.57 16.64 -5.67
CA ILE A 226 13.13 16.36 -5.69
C ILE A 226 12.46 17.36 -4.74
N LYS A 227 11.80 18.37 -5.30
CA LYS A 227 10.95 19.29 -4.54
C LYS A 227 9.55 18.69 -4.42
N PRO A 228 8.98 18.55 -3.21
CA PRO A 228 7.61 18.10 -3.07
C PRO A 228 6.66 19.12 -3.72
N PRO A 229 5.58 18.67 -4.37
CA PRO A 229 4.56 19.58 -4.85
C PRO A 229 3.87 20.25 -3.66
N THR A 230 3.62 21.56 -3.78
CA THR A 230 3.02 22.41 -2.75
C THR A 230 1.68 23.02 -3.17
N GLY A 231 1.20 22.68 -4.37
CA GLY A 231 -0.01 23.24 -4.97
C GLY A 231 -1.24 22.38 -4.72
N GLY A 232 -2.41 23.00 -4.71
CA GLY A 232 -3.70 22.30 -4.60
C GLY A 232 -4.22 22.12 -3.18
N LYS A 233 -5.46 21.63 -3.09
CA LYS A 233 -6.10 21.34 -1.80
C LYS A 233 -5.54 20.02 -1.26
N GLU A 234 -4.90 20.05 -0.10
CA GLU A 234 -4.50 18.84 0.62
C GLU A 234 -5.73 18.02 1.00
N VAL A 235 -5.75 16.77 0.53
CA VAL A 235 -6.83 15.80 0.82
C VAL A 235 -6.23 14.41 1.04
N SER A 236 -6.88 13.60 1.86
CA SER A 236 -6.56 12.17 2.01
C SER A 236 -7.02 11.35 0.79
N GLN A 237 -6.53 10.13 0.62
CA GLN A 237 -6.96 9.26 -0.49
C GLN A 237 -8.47 9.00 -0.43
N LYS A 238 -9.02 8.79 0.77
CA LYS A 238 -10.45 8.57 0.98
C LYS A 238 -11.29 9.81 0.62
N GLU A 239 -10.85 10.99 1.03
CA GLU A 239 -11.53 12.24 0.66
C GLU A 239 -11.48 12.48 -0.86
N TYR A 240 -10.36 12.17 -1.50
CA TYR A 240 -10.24 12.22 -2.95
C TYR A 240 -11.22 11.26 -3.64
N ASP A 241 -11.32 10.02 -3.14
CA ASP A 241 -12.25 9.01 -3.66
C ASP A 241 -13.73 9.45 -3.51
N GLU A 242 -14.09 10.08 -2.39
CA GLU A 242 -15.42 10.65 -2.15
C GLU A 242 -15.71 11.86 -3.06
N ILE A 243 -14.75 12.79 -3.19
CA ILE A 243 -14.85 13.95 -4.09
C ILE A 243 -15.05 13.48 -5.52
N MET A 244 -14.30 12.46 -5.94
CA MET A 244 -14.35 11.94 -7.29
C MET A 244 -15.67 11.20 -7.57
N THR A 245 -16.15 10.37 -6.63
CA THR A 245 -17.46 9.71 -6.74
C THR A 245 -18.58 10.73 -6.88
N LYS A 246 -18.63 11.73 -6.00
CA LYS A 246 -19.64 12.79 -6.05
C LYS A 246 -19.55 13.59 -7.35
N LYS A 247 -18.34 13.90 -7.83
CA LYS A 247 -18.14 14.62 -9.09
C LYS A 247 -18.55 13.81 -10.31
N MET A 248 -18.33 12.50 -10.29
CA MET A 248 -18.80 11.60 -11.35
C MET A 248 -20.33 11.55 -11.37
N GLU A 249 -20.99 11.48 -10.22
CA GLU A 249 -22.45 11.54 -10.12
C GLU A 249 -22.99 12.88 -10.63
N GLU A 250 -22.38 14.01 -10.26
CA GLU A 250 -22.74 15.34 -10.77
C GLU A 250 -22.55 15.45 -12.29
N MET A 251 -21.42 14.96 -12.82
CA MET A 251 -21.16 14.93 -14.26
C MET A 251 -22.18 14.06 -14.99
N GLN A 252 -22.53 12.90 -14.43
CA GLN A 252 -23.52 11.99 -14.99
C GLN A 252 -24.91 12.63 -15.00
N GLN A 253 -25.32 13.33 -13.94
CA GLN A 253 -26.58 14.07 -13.90
C GLN A 253 -26.62 15.19 -14.95
N MET A 254 -25.49 15.88 -15.17
CA MET A 254 -25.36 16.89 -16.24
C MET A 254 -25.38 16.26 -17.64
N TYR A 255 -24.75 15.10 -17.83
CA TYR A 255 -24.79 14.37 -19.09
C TYR A 255 -26.19 13.81 -19.40
N GLN A 256 -26.89 13.32 -18.37
CA GLN A 256 -28.28 12.86 -18.49
C GLN A 256 -29.25 14.00 -18.76
N SER A 257 -28.99 15.21 -18.25
CA SER A 257 -29.81 16.39 -18.54
C SER A 257 -29.49 17.03 -19.91
N GLN A 258 -28.27 16.85 -20.43
CA GLN A 258 -27.88 17.33 -21.76
C GLN A 258 -28.17 16.32 -22.88
N GLY A 259 -28.27 15.03 -22.58
CA GLY A 259 -28.62 13.95 -23.52
C GLY A 259 -30.11 13.87 -23.90
N GLY A 260 -30.95 14.79 -23.41
CA GLY A 260 -32.39 14.83 -23.66
C GLY A 260 -32.86 15.73 -24.81
N HIS A 261 -31.97 16.40 -25.55
CA HIS A 261 -32.35 17.27 -26.67
C HIS A 261 -31.26 17.33 -27.75
N GLY A 262 -31.29 16.39 -28.70
CA GLY A 262 -30.32 16.39 -29.80
C GLY A 262 -30.44 15.20 -30.75
N THR A 263 -31.59 15.08 -31.40
CA THR A 263 -31.79 14.65 -32.80
C THR A 263 -30.84 13.58 -33.37
N GLY A 264 -31.40 12.41 -33.69
CA GLY A 264 -30.79 11.45 -34.60
C GLY A 264 -30.31 12.13 -35.89
N GLY A 265 -29.01 12.09 -36.12
CA GLY A 265 -28.37 12.65 -37.30
C GLY A 265 -26.94 12.15 -37.39
N GLY A 266 -26.77 10.95 -37.95
CA GLY A 266 -25.45 10.41 -38.23
C GLY A 266 -24.66 11.35 -39.13
N GLN A 267 -23.66 12.03 -38.58
CA GLN A 267 -22.63 12.70 -39.36
C GLN A 267 -21.72 11.63 -39.97
N ARG A 268 -22.05 11.22 -41.19
CA ARG A 268 -21.12 10.59 -42.12
C ARG A 268 -20.00 11.59 -42.42
N MET A 269 -18.84 11.41 -41.79
CA MET A 269 -17.58 11.98 -42.28
C MET A 269 -17.28 11.36 -43.65
N ARG A 270 -17.57 12.12 -44.72
CA ARG A 270 -17.02 11.87 -46.05
C ARG A 270 -15.63 12.52 -46.08
N ILE A 271 -14.59 11.69 -46.03
CA ILE A 271 -13.26 12.07 -46.52
C ILE A 271 -13.34 11.98 -48.04
N GLY A 272 -13.08 13.09 -48.72
CA GLY A 272 -13.03 13.14 -50.18
C GLY A 272 -11.88 14.01 -50.66
N GLY A 273 -11.20 13.49 -51.68
CA GLY A 273 -10.48 14.24 -52.72
C GLY A 273 -9.06 14.63 -52.40
#